data_AF-A0A6V7J8T0-F1
#
_entry.id   AF-A0A6V7J8T0-F1
#
_cell.length_a   1.000
_cell.length_b   1.000
_cell.length_c   1.000
_cell.angle_alpha   90.00
_cell.angle_beta   90.00
_cell.angle_gamma   90.00
#
_symmetry.space_group_name_H-M   'P 1'
#
loop_
_entity.id
_entity.type
_entity.pdbx_description
1 polymer ?
#
loop_
_entity_poly.entity_id
_entity_poly.type
_entity_poly.pdbx_seq_one_letter_code
_entity_poly.pdbx_strand_id
1 'polypeptide(L)'
;LSLYFALPRHHFGDVQRVLFPRYFTINACLSLTTLLIFVKHHPMLTWDAEIITQIVGMTIAFFLELLIRLYLTPPLLALMVQKNMIERAAGVGNEIGRHNPGALKHCPHYVKIHAAFRKVHVSIAIGNMTTMGCTVLHLYYIASKLCVL
;
A
#
# COMPACT_ATOMS: atom_id res chain seq x y z
N LEU A 1 7.22 0.06 -10.68
CA LEU A 1 7.43 1.25 -11.53
C LEU A 1 7.35 0.92 -13.03
N SER A 2 7.74 -0.28 -13.46
CA SER A 2 7.72 -0.72 -14.87
C SER A 2 6.36 -0.53 -15.57
N LEU A 3 5.25 -0.91 -14.92
CA LEU A 3 3.90 -0.74 -15.49
C LEU A 3 3.49 0.73 -15.69
N TYR A 4 3.95 1.63 -14.83
CA TYR A 4 3.66 3.07 -14.94
C TYR A 4 4.25 3.68 -16.22
N PHE A 5 5.40 3.16 -16.65
CA PHE A 5 6.09 3.60 -17.87
C PHE A 5 5.73 2.79 -19.11
N ALA A 6 4.98 1.69 -18.97
CA ALA A 6 4.65 0.78 -20.07
C ALA A 6 3.17 0.84 -20.48
N LEU A 7 2.26 1.23 -19.58
CA LEU A 7 0.82 1.23 -19.83
C LEU A 7 0.24 2.65 -19.90
N PRO A 8 -0.78 2.88 -20.73
CA PRO A 8 -1.60 4.08 -20.62
C PRO A 8 -2.19 4.20 -19.21
N ARG A 9 -2.29 5.42 -18.68
CA ARG A 9 -2.65 5.67 -17.28
C ARG A 9 -3.95 5.02 -16.83
N HIS A 10 -4.97 4.93 -17.70
CA HIS A 10 -6.22 4.22 -17.38
C HIS A 10 -6.03 2.71 -17.26
N HIS A 11 -5.31 2.08 -18.18
CA HIS A 11 -4.99 0.65 -18.11
C HIS A 11 -4.14 0.32 -16.89
N PHE A 12 -3.19 1.18 -16.54
CA PHE A 12 -2.43 1.04 -15.30
C PHE A 12 -3.35 1.12 -14.06
N GLY A 13 -4.30 2.06 -14.04
CA GLY A 13 -5.32 2.15 -12.99
C GLY A 13 -6.19 0.89 -12.89
N ASP A 14 -6.56 0.30 -14.01
CA ASP A 14 -7.34 -0.96 -14.04
C ASP A 14 -6.57 -2.12 -13.41
N VAL A 15 -5.25 -2.20 -13.66
CA VAL A 15 -4.37 -3.16 -12.99
C VAL A 15 -4.30 -2.88 -11.48
N GLN A 16 -4.12 -1.63 -11.06
CA GLN A 16 -4.10 -1.25 -9.64
C GLN A 16 -5.41 -1.61 -8.93
N ARG A 17 -6.55 -1.48 -9.61
CA ARG A 17 -7.87 -1.83 -9.06
C ARG A 17 -7.98 -3.29 -8.66
N VAL A 18 -7.37 -4.19 -9.40
CA VAL A 18 -7.34 -5.62 -9.09
C VAL A 18 -6.25 -5.96 -8.10
N LEU A 19 -5.06 -5.36 -8.26
CA LEU A 19 -3.90 -5.70 -7.45
C LEU A 19 -3.99 -5.16 -6.02
N PHE A 20 -4.44 -3.93 -5.78
CA PHE A 20 -4.39 -3.33 -4.44
C PHE A 20 -5.18 -4.13 -3.40
N PRO A 21 -6.43 -4.54 -3.64
CA PRO A 21 -7.16 -5.36 -2.66
C PRO A 21 -6.47 -6.69 -2.37
N ARG A 22 -5.92 -7.35 -3.40
CA ARG A 22 -5.24 -8.65 -3.26
C ARG A 22 -3.92 -8.51 -2.52
N TYR A 23 -3.12 -7.53 -2.91
CA TYR A 23 -1.83 -7.20 -2.30
C TYR A 23 -1.97 -6.94 -0.81
N PHE A 24 -2.84 -6.02 -0.39
CA PHE A 24 -3.00 -5.70 1.04
C PHE A 24 -3.66 -6.83 1.84
N THR A 25 -4.52 -7.65 1.23
CA THR A 25 -5.04 -8.85 1.90
C THR A 25 -3.95 -9.90 2.13
N ILE A 26 -3.18 -10.23 1.09
CA ILE A 26 -2.09 -11.23 1.21
C ILE A 26 -1.07 -10.75 2.22
N ASN A 27 -0.64 -9.49 2.14
CA ASN A 27 0.30 -8.93 3.09
C ASN A 27 -0.23 -9.00 4.54
N ALA A 28 -1.46 -8.56 4.80
CA ALA A 28 -2.04 -8.63 6.14
C ALA A 28 -2.09 -10.08 6.67
N CYS A 29 -2.46 -11.05 5.83
CA CYS A 29 -2.44 -12.46 6.21
C CYS A 29 -1.02 -12.94 6.55
N LEU A 30 -0.03 -12.64 5.71
CA LEU A 30 1.36 -13.05 5.92
C LEU A 30 1.98 -12.37 7.15
N SER A 31 1.72 -11.08 7.37
CA SER A 31 2.15 -10.34 8.55
C SER A 31 1.56 -10.93 9.83
N LEU A 32 0.27 -11.29 9.82
CA LEU A 32 -0.36 -11.99 10.96
C LEU A 32 0.26 -13.37 11.20
N THR A 33 0.44 -14.17 10.15
CA THR A 33 1.07 -15.49 10.26
C THR A 33 2.49 -15.37 10.84
N THR A 34 3.28 -14.41 10.36
CA THR A 34 4.64 -14.16 10.85
C THR A 34 4.62 -13.79 12.33
N LEU A 35 3.74 -12.87 12.75
CA LEU A 35 3.57 -12.49 14.15
C LEU A 35 3.20 -13.68 15.04
N LEU A 36 2.24 -14.49 14.63
CA LEU A 36 1.79 -15.66 15.39
C LEU A 36 2.91 -16.70 15.54
N ILE A 37 3.65 -16.97 14.46
CA ILE A 37 4.80 -17.88 14.48
C ILE A 37 5.88 -17.33 15.43
N PHE A 38 6.19 -16.04 15.34
CA PHE A 38 7.24 -15.42 16.14
C PHE A 38 6.91 -15.44 17.64
N VAL A 39 5.68 -15.06 18.02
CA VAL A 39 5.22 -15.11 19.42
C VAL A 39 5.19 -16.55 19.94
N LYS A 40 4.78 -17.52 19.12
CA LYS A 40 4.79 -18.94 19.50
C LYS A 40 6.20 -19.46 19.81
N HIS A 41 7.22 -18.98 19.09
CA HIS A 41 8.61 -19.39 19.30
C HIS A 41 9.31 -18.65 20.45
N HIS A 42 8.75 -17.56 20.95
CA HIS A 42 9.31 -16.77 22.06
C HIS A 42 8.32 -16.71 23.23
N PRO A 43 8.39 -17.66 24.18
CA PRO A 43 7.54 -17.65 25.38
C PRO A 43 7.59 -16.30 26.10
N MET A 44 6.48 -15.84 26.69
CA MET A 44 6.42 -14.50 27.31
C MET A 44 7.50 -14.26 28.38
N LEU A 45 7.95 -15.31 29.05
CA LEU A 45 9.01 -15.26 30.06
C LEU A 45 10.40 -14.92 29.48
N THR A 46 10.60 -15.09 28.17
CA THR A 46 11.87 -14.83 27.48
C THR A 46 11.87 -13.47 26.77
N TRP A 47 10.85 -12.64 26.96
CA TRP A 47 10.74 -11.37 26.26
C TRP A 47 11.77 -10.37 26.78
N ASP A 48 12.69 -10.00 25.90
CA ASP A 48 13.61 -8.89 26.05
C ASP A 48 13.22 -7.72 25.13
N ALA A 49 14.02 -6.65 25.16
CA ALA A 49 13.77 -5.47 24.35
C ALA A 49 13.80 -5.76 22.83
N GLU A 50 14.62 -6.71 22.38
CA GLU A 50 14.72 -7.07 20.96
C GLU A 50 13.43 -7.76 20.51
N ILE A 51 12.98 -8.78 21.25
CA ILE A 51 11.76 -9.54 20.97
C ILE A 51 10.54 -8.63 21.00
N ILE A 52 10.44 -7.74 21.99
CA ILE A 52 9.34 -6.77 22.08
C ILE A 52 9.32 -5.85 20.87
N THR A 53 10.48 -5.36 20.42
CA THR A 53 10.59 -4.50 19.24
C THR A 53 10.08 -5.22 17.99
N GLN A 54 10.41 -6.51 17.82
CA GLN A 54 9.92 -7.34 16.72
C GLN A 54 8.41 -7.54 16.75
N ILE A 55 7.86 -7.90 17.92
CA ILE A 55 6.42 -8.09 18.12
C ILE A 55 5.66 -6.81 17.78
N VAL A 56 6.11 -5.66 18.31
CA VAL A 56 5.49 -4.36 18.05
C VAL A 56 5.58 -4.01 16.56
N GLY A 57 6.74 -4.19 15.93
CA GLY A 57 6.93 -3.93 14.50
C GLY A 57 5.99 -4.74 13.60
N MET A 58 5.89 -6.05 13.81
CA MET A 58 4.99 -6.91 13.04
C MET A 58 3.51 -6.62 13.33
N THR A 59 3.18 -6.26 14.59
CA THR A 59 1.83 -5.84 14.97
C THR A 59 1.42 -4.57 14.22
N ILE A 60 2.30 -3.57 14.19
CA ILE A 60 2.10 -2.33 13.42
C ILE A 60 1.92 -2.64 11.93
N ALA A 61 2.76 -3.52 11.36
CA ALA A 61 2.67 -3.91 9.96
C ALA A 61 1.30 -4.55 9.64
N PHE A 62 0.88 -5.55 10.42
CA PHE A 62 -0.40 -6.22 10.26
C PHE A 62 -1.59 -5.25 10.32
N PHE A 63 -1.65 -4.41 11.36
CA PHE A 63 -2.77 -3.49 11.54
C PHE A 63 -2.80 -2.39 10.47
N LEU A 64 -1.64 -1.88 10.03
CA LEU A 64 -1.57 -0.91 8.93
C LEU A 64 -2.07 -1.52 7.62
N GLU A 65 -1.64 -2.74 7.28
CA GLU A 65 -2.07 -3.41 6.05
C GLU A 65 -3.57 -3.73 6.07
N LEU A 66 -4.08 -4.17 7.21
CA LEU A 66 -5.50 -4.39 7.41
C LEU A 66 -6.30 -3.09 7.30
N LEU A 67 -5.84 -2.00 7.93
CA LEU A 67 -6.47 -0.68 7.86
C LEU A 67 -6.48 -0.17 6.42
N ILE A 68 -5.34 -0.26 5.71
CA ILE A 68 -5.26 0.11 4.30
C ILE A 68 -6.27 -0.71 3.48
N ARG A 69 -6.33 -2.02 3.70
CA ARG A 69 -7.22 -2.92 2.96
C ARG A 69 -8.70 -2.59 3.18
N LEU A 70 -9.08 -2.31 4.43
CA LEU A 70 -10.49 -2.15 4.82
C LEU A 70 -11.00 -0.71 4.67
N TYR A 71 -10.16 0.30 4.92
CA TYR A 71 -10.61 1.69 5.01
C TYR A 71 -10.02 2.64 3.97
N LEU A 72 -8.82 2.39 3.44
CA LEU A 72 -8.21 3.29 2.43
C LEU A 72 -8.38 2.78 1.01
N THR A 73 -8.32 1.46 0.80
CA THR A 73 -8.44 0.85 -0.53
C THR A 73 -9.83 1.10 -1.13
N PRO A 74 -10.96 0.88 -0.43
CA PRO A 74 -12.28 1.13 -1.04
C PRO A 74 -12.50 2.57 -1.54
N PRO A 75 -12.24 3.63 -0.76
CA PRO A 75 -12.42 5.00 -1.25
C PRO A 75 -11.40 5.36 -2.34
N LEU A 76 -10.16 4.84 -2.29
CA LEU A 76 -9.20 5.02 -3.37
C LEU A 76 -9.75 4.50 -4.69
N LEU A 77 -10.30 3.29 -4.71
CA LEU A 77 -10.84 2.67 -5.92
C LEU A 77 -12.06 3.43 -6.43
N ALA A 78 -12.95 3.89 -5.56
CA ALA A 78 -14.10 4.71 -5.94
C ALA A 78 -13.67 6.02 -6.60
N LEU A 79 -12.72 6.74 -5.98
CA LEU A 79 -12.15 7.98 -6.53
C LEU A 79 -11.41 7.74 -7.85
N MET A 80 -10.71 6.61 -7.98
CA MET A 80 -10.03 6.23 -9.22
C MET A 80 -11.03 6.02 -10.36
N VAL A 81 -12.12 5.30 -10.12
CA VAL A 81 -13.19 5.10 -11.11
C VAL A 81 -13.83 6.43 -11.49
N GLN A 82 -14.23 7.24 -10.50
CA GLN A 82 -14.84 8.56 -10.74
C GLN A 82 -13.93 9.48 -11.57
N LYS A 83 -12.65 9.58 -11.18
CA LYS A 83 -11.66 10.36 -11.89
C LYS A 83 -11.49 9.85 -13.33
N ASN A 84 -11.33 8.54 -13.53
CA ASN A 84 -11.13 7.96 -14.86
C ASN A 84 -12.35 8.17 -15.77
N MET A 85 -13.58 8.15 -15.23
CA MET A 85 -14.80 8.46 -16.02
C MET A 85 -14.78 9.89 -16.55
N ILE A 86 -14.44 10.87 -15.72
CA ILE A 86 -14.35 12.28 -16.13
C ILE A 86 -13.24 12.48 -17.18
N GLU A 87 -12.09 11.85 -16.95
CA GLU A 87 -10.95 11.89 -17.88
C GLU A 87 -11.31 11.31 -19.25
N ARG A 88 -11.97 10.14 -19.29
CA ARG A 88 -12.44 9.51 -20.54
C ARG A 88 -13.44 10.40 -21.27
N ALA A 89 -14.40 11.00 -20.56
CA ALA A 89 -15.39 11.90 -21.16
C ALA A 89 -14.75 13.15 -21.79
N ALA A 90 -13.62 13.62 -21.26
CA ALA A 90 -12.86 14.75 -21.79
C ALA A 90 -11.75 14.34 -22.79
N GLY A 91 -11.63 13.05 -23.12
CA GLY A 91 -10.62 12.55 -24.07
C GLY A 91 -9.17 12.59 -23.55
N VAL A 92 -8.96 12.64 -22.23
CA VAL A 92 -7.62 12.67 -21.60
C VAL A 92 -7.36 11.39 -20.77
N GLY A 93 -6.12 11.17 -20.32
CA GLY A 93 -5.79 10.04 -19.43
C GLY A 93 -5.21 8.79 -20.11
N ASN A 94 -4.88 8.87 -21.40
CA ASN A 94 -4.19 7.82 -22.14
C ASN A 94 -2.67 8.02 -22.23
N GLU A 95 -2.14 9.07 -21.60
CA GLU A 95 -0.71 9.29 -21.52
C GLU A 95 0.02 8.17 -20.75
N ILE A 96 1.26 7.90 -21.15
CA ILE A 96 2.14 6.90 -20.54
C ILE A 96 3.20 7.63 -19.72
N GLY A 97 3.48 7.17 -18.50
CA GLY A 97 4.59 7.66 -17.67
C GLY A 97 4.50 9.12 -17.21
N ARG A 98 3.42 9.83 -17.51
CA ARG A 98 3.19 11.23 -17.12
C ARG A 98 1.73 11.45 -16.78
N HIS A 99 1.43 12.59 -16.17
CA HIS A 99 0.05 13.04 -16.00
C HIS A 99 -0.15 14.34 -16.78
N ASN A 100 -1.15 14.37 -17.67
CA ASN A 100 -1.56 15.59 -18.36
C ASN A 100 -3.08 15.79 -18.22
N PRO A 101 -3.55 16.74 -17.39
CA PRO A 101 -4.98 16.98 -17.22
C PRO A 101 -5.65 17.63 -18.44
N GLY A 102 -4.88 18.19 -19.39
CA GLY A 102 -5.43 18.82 -20.60
C GLY A 102 -6.53 19.85 -20.29
N ALA A 103 -7.67 19.73 -20.97
CA ALA A 103 -8.84 20.60 -20.79
C ALA A 103 -9.43 20.55 -19.36
N LEU A 104 -9.17 19.50 -18.58
CA LEU A 104 -9.66 19.36 -17.21
C LEU A 104 -8.84 20.17 -16.18
N LYS A 105 -7.72 20.79 -16.59
CA LYS A 105 -6.86 21.58 -15.69
C LYS A 105 -7.62 22.68 -14.95
N HIS A 106 -8.66 23.24 -15.56
CA HIS A 106 -9.45 24.34 -15.00
C HIS A 106 -10.84 23.91 -14.53
N CYS A 107 -11.16 22.62 -14.58
CA CYS A 107 -12.42 22.08 -14.08
C CYS A 107 -12.33 21.91 -12.54
N PRO A 108 -13.05 22.72 -11.74
CA PRO A 108 -12.93 22.66 -10.27
C PRO A 108 -13.39 21.33 -9.69
N HIS A 109 -14.37 20.69 -10.34
CA HIS A 109 -14.88 19.38 -9.94
C HIS A 109 -13.82 18.28 -10.09
N TYR A 110 -13.15 18.22 -11.25
CA TYR A 110 -12.06 17.28 -11.49
C TYR A 110 -10.89 17.49 -10.54
N VAL A 111 -10.46 18.74 -10.33
CA VAL A 111 -9.32 19.06 -9.44
C VAL A 111 -9.59 18.60 -8.00
N LYS A 112 -10.82 18.79 -7.49
CA LYS A 112 -11.21 18.30 -6.16
C LYS A 112 -11.12 16.77 -6.06
N ILE A 113 -11.66 16.04 -7.04
CA ILE A 113 -11.61 14.57 -7.07
C ILE A 113 -10.17 14.07 -7.18
N HIS A 114 -9.37 14.68 -8.06
CA HIS A 114 -7.96 14.32 -8.25
C HIS A 114 -7.13 14.56 -6.97
N ALA A 115 -7.36 15.68 -6.27
CA ALA A 115 -6.71 15.97 -5.00
C ALA A 115 -7.10 14.96 -3.91
N ALA A 116 -8.38 14.60 -3.81
CA ALA A 116 -8.84 13.57 -2.88
C ALA A 116 -8.22 12.20 -3.19
N PHE A 117 -8.19 11.79 -4.47
CA PHE A 117 -7.51 10.57 -4.91
C PHE A 117 -6.04 10.57 -4.50
N ARG A 118 -5.31 11.66 -4.78
CA ARG A 118 -3.89 11.77 -4.46
C ARG A 118 -3.64 11.71 -2.95
N LYS A 119 -4.48 12.36 -2.14
CA LYS A 119 -4.38 12.32 -0.68
C LYS A 119 -4.45 10.88 -0.17
N VAL A 120 -5.50 10.15 -0.56
CA VAL A 120 -5.66 8.74 -0.14
C VAL A 120 -4.53 7.86 -0.68
N HIS A 121 -4.12 8.06 -1.94
CA HIS A 121 -3.03 7.28 -2.54
C HIS A 121 -1.69 7.48 -1.82
N VAL A 122 -1.34 8.72 -1.46
CA VAL A 122 -0.12 9.04 -0.71
C VAL A 122 -0.20 8.46 0.71
N SER A 123 -1.36 8.53 1.38
CA SER A 123 -1.53 7.89 2.69
C SER A 123 -1.29 6.38 2.64
N ILE A 124 -1.80 5.70 1.61
CA ILE A 124 -1.54 4.27 1.39
C ILE A 124 -0.06 4.02 1.13
N ALA A 125 0.60 4.84 0.31
CA ALA A 125 2.01 4.69 -0.01
C ALA A 125 2.88 4.83 1.25
N ILE A 126 2.61 5.82 2.11
CA ILE A 126 3.31 6.00 3.38
C ILE A 126 3.11 4.77 4.27
N GLY A 127 1.87 4.31 4.45
CA GLY A 127 1.59 3.12 5.26
C GLY A 127 2.32 1.88 4.76
N ASN A 128 2.37 1.68 3.43
CA ASN A 128 3.11 0.58 2.83
C ASN A 128 4.63 0.70 2.99
N MET A 129 5.20 1.91 2.97
CA MET A 129 6.63 2.10 3.25
C MET A 129 6.95 1.82 4.72
N THR A 130 6.06 2.20 5.64
CA THR A 130 6.19 1.85 7.06
C THR A 130 6.16 0.35 7.27
N THR A 131 5.21 -0.37 6.65
CA THR A 131 5.13 -1.84 6.80
C THR A 131 6.36 -2.53 6.22
N MET A 132 6.87 -2.06 5.09
CA MET A 132 8.14 -2.53 4.51
C MET A 132 9.34 -2.28 5.44
N GLY A 133 9.36 -1.15 6.16
CA GLY A 133 10.37 -0.88 7.18
C GLY A 133 10.31 -1.89 8.34
N CYS A 134 9.12 -2.19 8.83
CA CYS A 134 8.91 -3.19 9.87
C CYS A 134 9.34 -4.59 9.42
N THR A 135 9.04 -5.00 8.18
CA THR A 135 9.43 -6.31 7.67
C THR A 135 10.94 -6.41 7.43
N VAL A 136 11.60 -5.34 6.96
CA VAL A 136 13.06 -5.30 6.84
C VAL A 136 13.75 -5.40 8.20
N LEU A 137 13.24 -4.68 9.22
CA LEU A 137 13.72 -4.80 10.60
C LEU A 137 13.61 -6.25 11.10
N HIS A 138 12.50 -6.93 10.80
CA HIS A 138 12.28 -8.31 11.18
C HIS A 138 13.21 -9.29 10.45
N LEU A 139 13.37 -9.10 9.15
CA LEU A 139 14.27 -9.90 8.34
C LEU A 139 15.72 -9.75 8.82
N TYR A 140 16.15 -8.53 9.16
CA TYR A 140 17.46 -8.27 9.73
C TYR A 140 17.69 -8.99 11.06
N TYR A 141 16.68 -8.99 11.95
CA TYR A 141 16.74 -9.73 13.21
C TYR A 141 16.91 -11.23 12.99
N ILE A 142 16.11 -11.83 12.10
CA ILE A 142 16.24 -13.26 11.80
C ILE A 142 17.63 -13.56 11.22
N ALA A 143 18.09 -12.76 10.27
CA ALA A 143 19.39 -12.93 9.64
C ALA A 143 20.53 -12.83 10.66
N SER A 144 20.48 -11.88 11.60
CA SER A 144 21.53 -11.73 12.61
C SER A 144 21.58 -12.90 13.59
N LYS A 145 20.43 -13.49 13.96
CA LYS A 145 20.39 -14.68 14.82
C LYS A 145 20.80 -15.96 14.09
N LEU A 146 20.55 -16.05 12.78
CA LEU A 146 20.98 -17.18 11.95
C LEU A 146 22.49 -17.16 11.64
N CYS A 147 23.10 -15.99 11.43
CA CYS A 147 24.53 -15.87 11.15
C CYS A 147 25.44 -16.09 12.37
N VAL A 148 24.88 -16.14 13.59
CA VAL A 148 25.62 -16.42 14.83
C VAL A 148 25.60 -17.93 15.17
N LEU A 149 24.81 -18.72 14.44
CA LEU A 149 24.80 -20.19 14.46
C LEU A 149 25.87 -20.75 13.51
#